data_AF-A0A7X7AXI3-F1
#
_entry.id   AF-A0A7X7AXI3-F1
#
_cell.length_a   1.000
_cell.length_b   1.000
_cell.length_c   1.000
_cell.angle_alpha   90.00
_cell.angle_beta   90.00
_cell.angle_gamma   90.00
#
_symmetry.space_group_name_H-M   'P 1'
#
loop_
_entity.id
_entity.type
_entity.pdbx_description
1 polymer ?
#
loop_
_entity_poly.entity_id
_entity_poly.type
_entity_poly.pdbx_seq_one_letter_code
_entity_poly.pdbx_strand_id
1 'polypeptide(L)'
;MVLTDGRTIHIETKTQKAVFENGFLTSLKSKASGEELVPGANPNGSALQLVYGAGEICDVIGNLAAQVSVHRLSDQAAQFRFSGWDADGVLTLSEDPETGDILVEPSAYSSRPGVLSCRWRLRGMQDDLDLVAPFFQGVKLKLDDPLLARRWFWPQFWEAGLAILQGRQGGFWVHCQDDRYRYKALNIEGGELGFETEAYGPIDASLGAGGLVWRLNVYQGDWQVPAGIYRDWLWRAYNLRAQEERRKPWMRDIRFALSWYGGDPAILDALAQRLDPRTVLIHYSNWRTDAYDENYPTYEPSLQAREVFAKAKAMGFHLMPHCNSVDMDPTHPAYHYLRDFQYRDVQTKRLLGWGWDPESDGVLGVPNSYHSLSENRRRKVMVKIHPGLAMWRSILAEHIQEAVQAVETDTVFIDVTLCSHNLHNCLVENTTSSEGMKRLIDQVAALGEGLAVGGEGLNEITMQGLSFAQAHLFQSWHASHEGLARTGGCALNDFLFGRLCRTFGYSGLSGKTEAEELRMRIHEEHGAIPTVTVRTADEILTPNRAVQRALDLAASG
;
A
#
# COMPACT_ATOMS: atom_id res chain seq x y z
N MET A 1 -13.54 32.33 1.07
CA MET A 1 -14.53 33.04 0.22
C MET A 1 -14.48 32.46 -1.20
N VAL A 2 -15.63 32.06 -1.73
CA VAL A 2 -15.78 31.53 -3.09
C VAL A 2 -16.55 32.52 -3.97
N LEU A 3 -15.96 32.91 -5.09
CA LEU A 3 -16.55 33.81 -6.08
C LEU A 3 -16.59 33.12 -7.45
N THR A 4 -17.56 33.50 -8.28
CA THR A 4 -17.75 32.96 -9.62
C THR A 4 -17.79 34.09 -10.63
N ASP A 5 -17.05 33.96 -11.73
CA ASP A 5 -17.06 34.90 -12.85
C ASP A 5 -17.00 34.11 -14.17
N GLY A 6 -18.08 34.18 -14.96
CA GLY A 6 -18.19 33.40 -16.20
C GLY A 6 -17.97 31.89 -16.00
N ARG A 7 -16.88 31.36 -16.55
CA ARG A 7 -16.46 29.95 -16.42
C ARG A 7 -15.32 29.76 -15.42
N THR A 8 -15.20 30.68 -14.48
CA THR A 8 -14.12 30.73 -13.50
C THR A 8 -14.65 30.74 -12.08
N ILE A 9 -14.02 29.97 -11.20
CA ILE A 9 -14.26 29.95 -9.76
C ILE A 9 -12.98 30.43 -9.07
N HIS A 10 -13.09 31.51 -8.30
CA HIS A 10 -12.02 32.03 -7.46
C HIS A 10 -12.26 31.57 -6.02
N ILE A 11 -11.25 30.97 -5.40
CA ILE A 11 -11.31 30.52 -4.00
C ILE A 11 -10.18 31.17 -3.24
N GLU A 12 -10.53 31.92 -2.21
CA GLU A 12 -9.57 32.50 -1.28
C GLU A 12 -9.80 31.90 0.10
N THR A 13 -8.87 31.05 0.56
CA THR A 13 -8.89 30.47 1.91
C THR A 13 -7.98 31.26 2.84
N LYS A 14 -7.86 30.87 4.11
CA LYS A 14 -6.88 31.48 5.01
C LYS A 14 -5.42 31.26 4.60
N THR A 15 -5.11 30.21 3.84
CA THR A 15 -3.73 29.82 3.46
C THR A 15 -3.37 30.18 2.02
N GLN A 16 -4.34 30.19 1.10
CA GLN A 16 -4.07 30.28 -0.34
C GLN A 16 -5.12 31.05 -1.13
N LYS A 17 -4.75 31.39 -2.36
CA LYS A 17 -5.66 31.85 -3.42
C LYS A 17 -5.57 30.87 -4.57
N ALA A 18 -6.71 30.42 -5.07
CA ALA A 18 -6.78 29.52 -6.21
C ALA A 18 -7.78 30.02 -7.24
N VAL A 19 -7.50 29.73 -8.50
CA VAL A 19 -8.40 29.99 -9.63
C VAL A 19 -8.62 28.68 -10.36
N PHE A 20 -9.89 28.33 -10.54
CA PHE A 20 -10.29 27.22 -11.37
C PHE A 20 -11.01 27.75 -12.61
N GLU A 21 -10.61 27.33 -13.80
CA GLU A 21 -11.24 27.71 -15.07
C GLU A 21 -11.59 26.44 -15.85
N ASN A 22 -12.85 26.33 -16.29
CA ASN A 22 -13.38 25.11 -16.93
C ASN A 22 -13.09 23.81 -16.13
N GLY A 23 -13.01 23.92 -14.81
CA GLY A 23 -12.67 22.82 -13.90
C GLY A 23 -11.18 22.56 -13.66
N PHE A 24 -10.27 23.16 -14.44
CA PHE A 24 -8.82 23.04 -14.20
C PHE A 24 -8.38 24.03 -13.14
N LEU A 25 -7.51 23.60 -12.21
CA LEU A 25 -6.77 24.52 -11.36
C LEU A 25 -5.74 25.27 -12.22
N THR A 26 -5.99 26.54 -12.53
CA THR A 26 -5.15 27.35 -13.40
C THR A 26 -4.20 28.27 -12.64
N SER A 27 -4.55 28.65 -11.41
CA SER A 27 -3.67 29.38 -10.49
C SER A 27 -3.74 28.81 -9.08
N LEU A 28 -2.59 28.62 -8.43
CA LEU A 28 -2.51 28.31 -6.98
C LEU A 28 -1.38 29.12 -6.35
N LYS A 29 -1.75 30.06 -5.48
CA LYS A 29 -0.83 30.99 -4.84
C LYS A 29 -0.86 30.86 -3.32
N SER A 30 0.30 30.66 -2.72
CA SER A 30 0.47 30.70 -1.27
C SER A 30 0.34 32.13 -0.76
N LYS A 31 -0.49 32.35 0.27
CA LYS A 31 -0.56 33.67 0.94
C LYS A 31 0.66 33.95 1.80
N ALA A 32 1.28 32.91 2.34
CA ALA A 32 2.38 33.03 3.27
C ALA A 32 3.71 33.37 2.58
N SER A 33 4.00 32.72 1.43
CA SER A 33 5.21 33.01 0.65
C SER A 33 4.97 33.97 -0.53
N GLY A 34 3.72 34.11 -0.99
CA GLY A 34 3.41 34.81 -2.23
C GLY A 34 3.79 34.03 -3.49
N GLU A 35 4.30 32.82 -3.36
CA GLU A 35 4.70 31.95 -4.46
C GLU A 35 3.48 31.37 -5.20
N GLU A 36 3.58 31.31 -6.52
CA GLU A 36 2.53 30.78 -7.40
C GLU A 36 2.95 29.41 -7.96
N LEU A 37 2.48 28.35 -7.30
CA LEU A 37 2.90 26.96 -7.48
C LEU A 37 2.27 26.29 -8.72
N VAL A 38 1.19 26.88 -9.21
CA VAL A 38 0.54 26.55 -10.48
C VAL A 38 0.33 27.89 -11.19
N PRO A 39 1.21 28.33 -12.12
CA PRO A 39 1.18 29.69 -12.68
C PRO A 39 0.34 29.87 -13.96
N GLY A 40 -0.36 28.85 -14.44
CA GLY A 40 -1.20 29.01 -15.63
C GLY A 40 -1.41 27.71 -16.39
N ALA A 41 -2.11 26.75 -15.77
CA ALA A 41 -2.54 25.57 -16.50
C ALA A 41 -3.39 25.97 -17.71
N ASN A 42 -3.11 25.42 -18.89
CA ASN A 42 -3.96 25.59 -20.05
C ASN A 42 -5.38 25.08 -19.70
N PRO A 43 -6.45 25.88 -19.81
CA PRO A 43 -7.80 25.44 -19.47
C PRO A 43 -8.50 24.66 -20.59
N ASN A 44 -7.82 24.34 -21.70
CA ASN A 44 -8.38 23.61 -22.83
C ASN A 44 -8.44 22.09 -22.62
N GLY A 45 -9.56 21.47 -22.95
CA GLY A 45 -9.79 20.03 -22.79
C GLY A 45 -10.70 19.74 -21.60
N SER A 46 -10.61 18.54 -21.03
CA SER A 46 -11.47 18.14 -19.92
C SER A 46 -10.71 17.97 -18.61
N ALA A 47 -11.17 18.65 -17.56
CA ALA A 47 -10.65 18.49 -16.20
C ALA A 47 -11.10 17.19 -15.54
N LEU A 48 -12.16 16.56 -16.07
CA LEU A 48 -12.70 15.28 -15.61
C LEU A 48 -12.61 14.23 -16.72
N GLN A 49 -12.20 13.03 -16.36
CA GLN A 49 -12.23 11.87 -17.26
C GLN A 49 -12.98 10.72 -16.61
N LEU A 50 -13.69 9.96 -17.43
CA LEU A 50 -14.09 8.60 -17.09
C LEU A 50 -13.02 7.64 -17.58
N VAL A 51 -12.62 6.71 -16.72
CA VAL A 51 -11.77 5.57 -17.08
C VAL A 51 -12.66 4.33 -17.12
N TYR A 52 -12.60 3.60 -18.23
CA TYR A 52 -13.30 2.33 -18.44
C TYR A 52 -12.33 1.14 -18.26
N GLY A 53 -12.89 -0.07 -18.27
CA GLY A 53 -12.09 -1.30 -18.35
C GLY A 53 -11.11 -1.28 -19.54
N ALA A 54 -9.99 -1.98 -19.38
CA ALA A 54 -8.84 -2.00 -20.29
C ALA A 54 -8.12 -0.64 -20.47
N GLY A 55 -8.39 0.34 -19.59
CA GLY A 55 -7.70 1.63 -19.58
C GLY A 55 -8.19 2.62 -20.64
N GLU A 56 -9.34 2.36 -21.25
CA GLU A 56 -9.96 3.34 -22.15
C GLU A 56 -10.36 4.60 -21.37
N ILE A 57 -10.08 5.77 -21.95
CA ILE A 57 -10.33 7.08 -21.35
C ILE A 57 -11.38 7.82 -22.17
N CYS A 58 -12.35 8.41 -21.48
CA CYS A 58 -13.35 9.30 -22.05
C CYS A 58 -13.27 10.66 -21.35
N ASP A 59 -12.87 11.69 -22.10
CA ASP A 59 -12.97 13.07 -21.64
C ASP A 59 -14.43 13.48 -21.49
N VAL A 60 -14.81 14.00 -20.31
CA VAL A 60 -16.19 14.49 -20.10
C VAL A 60 -16.48 15.69 -21.01
N ILE A 61 -15.46 16.48 -21.33
CA ILE A 61 -15.50 17.55 -22.34
C ILE A 61 -14.62 17.12 -23.52
N GLY A 62 -15.22 16.36 -24.44
CA GLY A 62 -14.57 15.92 -25.67
C GLY A 62 -14.60 16.95 -26.81
N ASN A 63 -14.23 16.52 -28.02
CA ASN A 63 -14.18 17.36 -29.23
C ASN A 63 -15.56 17.65 -29.87
N LEU A 64 -16.62 17.05 -29.32
CA LEU A 64 -18.00 17.18 -29.81
C LEU A 64 -18.75 18.28 -29.03
N ALA A 65 -20.07 18.34 -29.15
CA ALA A 65 -20.90 19.29 -28.42
C ALA A 65 -20.70 19.11 -26.91
N ALA A 66 -20.09 20.10 -26.27
CA ALA A 66 -19.83 20.09 -24.84
C ALA A 66 -20.06 21.49 -24.24
N GLN A 67 -20.62 21.53 -23.04
CA GLN A 67 -20.87 22.75 -22.29
C GLN A 67 -20.35 22.61 -20.86
N VAL A 68 -19.75 23.70 -20.38
CA VAL A 68 -19.40 23.87 -18.97
C VAL A 68 -20.19 25.06 -18.43
N SER A 69 -20.93 24.84 -17.33
CA SER A 69 -21.60 25.89 -16.57
C SER A 69 -21.09 25.95 -15.14
N VAL A 70 -21.07 27.15 -14.58
CA VAL A 70 -20.66 27.41 -13.19
C VAL A 70 -21.89 27.76 -12.37
N HIS A 71 -22.00 27.16 -11.19
CA HIS A 71 -23.09 27.42 -10.25
C HIS A 71 -22.50 27.73 -8.88
N ARG A 72 -22.71 28.95 -8.39
CA ARG A 72 -22.42 29.28 -6.99
C ARG A 72 -23.48 28.62 -6.10
N LEU A 73 -23.04 27.87 -5.11
CA LEU A 73 -23.93 27.17 -4.17
C LEU A 73 -24.08 27.97 -2.86
N SER A 74 -22.99 28.60 -2.40
CA SER A 74 -22.95 29.45 -1.21
C SER A 74 -21.77 30.43 -1.28
N ASP A 75 -21.47 31.11 -0.18
CA ASP A 75 -20.26 31.94 -0.04
C ASP A 75 -18.97 31.11 0.12
N GLN A 76 -19.12 29.80 0.33
CA GLN A 76 -18.03 28.85 0.59
C GLN A 76 -17.98 27.71 -0.42
N ALA A 77 -18.93 27.64 -1.36
CA ALA A 77 -19.00 26.54 -2.32
C ALA A 77 -19.53 26.98 -3.69
N ALA A 78 -18.97 26.39 -4.73
CA ALA A 78 -19.44 26.50 -6.11
C ALA A 78 -19.12 25.20 -6.86
N GLN A 79 -19.77 24.98 -8.00
CA GLN A 79 -19.56 23.78 -8.79
C GLN A 79 -19.45 24.10 -10.27
N PHE A 80 -18.64 23.32 -10.97
CA PHE A 80 -18.73 23.15 -12.42
C PHE A 80 -19.71 22.02 -12.72
N ARG A 81 -20.60 22.24 -13.68
CA ARG A 81 -21.38 21.19 -14.32
C ARG A 81 -20.89 21.03 -15.75
N PHE A 82 -20.53 19.81 -16.09
CA PHE A 82 -20.04 19.40 -17.40
C PHE A 82 -21.16 18.62 -18.09
N SER A 83 -21.52 19.04 -19.30
CA SER A 83 -22.42 18.29 -20.17
C SER A 83 -21.71 18.04 -21.48
N GLY A 84 -21.19 16.82 -21.64
CA GLY A 84 -20.51 16.34 -22.83
C GLY A 84 -21.40 15.45 -23.69
N TRP A 85 -20.84 15.01 -24.81
CA TRP A 85 -21.52 14.10 -25.73
C TRP A 85 -21.62 12.68 -25.16
N ASP A 86 -20.52 12.16 -24.60
CA ASP A 86 -20.42 10.78 -24.12
C ASP A 86 -20.54 10.66 -22.60
N ALA A 87 -20.44 11.77 -21.86
CA ALA A 87 -20.45 11.78 -20.41
C ALA A 87 -20.90 13.14 -19.85
N ASP A 88 -21.42 13.12 -18.63
CA ASP A 88 -21.71 14.28 -17.81
C ASP A 88 -20.86 14.23 -16.55
N GLY A 89 -20.68 15.38 -15.89
CA GLY A 89 -19.97 15.44 -14.63
C GLY A 89 -20.26 16.66 -13.78
N VAL A 90 -19.81 16.57 -12.54
CA VAL A 90 -19.83 17.65 -11.55
C VAL A 90 -18.47 17.70 -10.87
N LEU A 91 -17.93 18.91 -10.72
CA LEU A 91 -16.78 19.18 -9.86
C LEU A 91 -17.21 20.19 -8.83
N THR A 92 -17.43 19.74 -7.60
CA THR A 92 -17.77 20.61 -6.48
C THR A 92 -16.48 21.13 -5.85
N LEU A 93 -16.41 22.44 -5.68
CA LEU A 93 -15.31 23.12 -5.01
C LEU A 93 -15.84 23.84 -3.78
N SER A 94 -15.19 23.62 -2.62
CA SER A 94 -15.52 24.35 -1.40
C SER A 94 -14.27 24.63 -0.55
N GLU A 95 -14.43 25.46 0.46
CA GLU A 95 -13.39 25.76 1.44
C GLU A 95 -13.68 25.02 2.75
N ASP A 96 -12.64 24.45 3.37
CA ASP A 96 -12.66 24.10 4.79
C ASP A 96 -12.10 25.28 5.60
N PRO A 97 -12.92 26.00 6.39
CA PRO A 97 -12.44 27.16 7.15
C PRO A 97 -11.48 26.82 8.28
N GLU A 98 -11.58 25.60 8.84
CA GLU A 98 -10.75 25.17 9.97
C GLU A 98 -9.32 24.88 9.52
N THR A 99 -9.14 24.28 8.35
CA THR A 99 -7.80 23.92 7.85
C THR A 99 -7.29 24.88 6.78
N GLY A 100 -8.18 25.57 6.08
CA GLY A 100 -7.87 26.36 4.90
C GLY A 100 -7.73 25.52 3.63
N ASP A 101 -8.11 24.24 3.67
CA ASP A 101 -8.09 23.37 2.49
C ASP A 101 -9.12 23.84 1.46
N ILE A 102 -8.78 23.68 0.19
CA ILE A 102 -9.76 23.63 -0.88
C ILE A 102 -10.20 22.18 -1.03
N LEU A 103 -11.50 21.94 -0.90
CA LEU A 103 -12.13 20.65 -1.09
C LEU A 103 -12.57 20.53 -2.55
N VAL A 104 -12.12 19.46 -3.21
CA VAL A 104 -12.36 19.16 -4.62
C VAL A 104 -13.04 17.81 -4.72
N GLU A 105 -14.32 17.79 -5.10
CA GLU A 105 -15.12 16.56 -5.19
C GLU A 105 -15.54 16.31 -6.65
N PRO A 106 -14.77 15.50 -7.40
CA PRO A 106 -15.12 15.11 -8.76
C PRO A 106 -16.15 13.98 -8.77
N SER A 107 -17.13 14.05 -9.67
CA SER A 107 -18.01 12.95 -10.01
C SER A 107 -18.41 13.02 -11.49
N ALA A 108 -18.48 11.88 -12.15
CA ALA A 108 -18.88 11.79 -13.55
C ALA A 108 -19.63 10.50 -13.83
N TYR A 109 -20.47 10.52 -14.86
CA TYR A 109 -21.24 9.38 -15.31
C TYR A 109 -21.44 9.38 -16.83
N SER A 110 -21.77 8.22 -17.38
CA SER A 110 -22.12 8.01 -18.79
C SER A 110 -23.30 7.05 -18.89
N SER A 111 -24.09 7.15 -19.96
CA SER A 111 -25.06 6.11 -20.31
C SER A 111 -24.39 4.82 -20.80
N ARG A 112 -23.11 4.89 -21.20
CA ARG A 112 -22.32 3.71 -21.56
C ARG A 112 -21.85 3.00 -20.27
N PRO A 113 -22.11 1.69 -20.12
CA PRO A 113 -21.65 0.96 -18.96
C PRO A 113 -20.17 0.58 -19.04
N GLY A 114 -19.60 0.20 -17.89
CA GLY A 114 -18.20 -0.22 -17.78
C GLY A 114 -17.28 0.80 -17.10
N VAL A 115 -17.84 1.83 -16.46
CA VAL A 115 -17.05 2.88 -15.79
C VAL A 115 -16.30 2.30 -14.58
N LEU A 116 -14.97 2.36 -14.63
CA LEU A 116 -14.09 1.98 -13.54
C LEU A 116 -13.86 3.15 -12.58
N SER A 117 -13.50 4.34 -13.08
CA SER A 117 -13.16 5.47 -12.21
C SER A 117 -13.52 6.83 -12.82
N CYS A 118 -13.63 7.83 -11.95
CA CYS A 118 -13.66 9.24 -12.32
C CYS A 118 -12.31 9.85 -11.92
N ARG A 119 -11.62 10.47 -12.87
CA ARG A 119 -10.31 11.12 -12.70
C ARG A 119 -10.46 12.64 -12.73
N TRP A 120 -9.93 13.31 -11.72
CA TRP A 120 -9.67 14.75 -11.73
C TRP A 120 -8.22 15.02 -12.12
N ARG A 121 -8.02 15.93 -13.08
CA ARG A 121 -6.70 16.24 -13.66
C ARG A 121 -6.10 17.52 -13.10
N LEU A 122 -4.82 17.47 -12.76
CA LEU A 122 -4.02 18.58 -12.27
C LEU A 122 -2.72 18.69 -13.08
N ARG A 123 -2.52 19.83 -13.74
CA ARG A 123 -1.37 20.11 -14.63
C ARG A 123 -0.91 21.56 -14.49
N GLY A 124 0.16 21.91 -15.20
CA GLY A 124 0.69 23.29 -15.22
C GLY A 124 1.31 23.71 -13.89
N MET A 125 1.82 22.73 -13.14
CA MET A 125 2.61 22.94 -11.93
C MET A 125 3.99 23.48 -12.32
N GLN A 126 4.68 24.12 -11.38
CA GLN A 126 6.07 24.53 -11.59
C GLN A 126 7.00 23.33 -11.85
N ASP A 127 7.94 23.49 -12.78
CA ASP A 127 8.84 22.41 -13.23
C ASP A 127 9.87 21.98 -12.17
N ASP A 128 10.13 22.80 -11.14
CA ASP A 128 11.13 22.48 -10.12
C ASP A 128 10.58 21.69 -8.92
N LEU A 129 9.29 21.34 -8.92
CA LEU A 129 8.65 20.56 -7.85
C LEU A 129 9.07 19.08 -7.89
N ASP A 130 9.37 18.54 -6.72
CA ASP A 130 9.52 17.10 -6.49
C ASP A 130 8.19 16.52 -6.00
N LEU A 131 7.81 15.34 -6.51
CA LEU A 131 6.73 14.54 -5.93
C LEU A 131 7.28 13.70 -4.77
N VAL A 132 6.68 13.90 -3.60
CA VAL A 132 6.82 13.06 -2.41
C VAL A 132 5.54 12.26 -2.22
N ALA A 133 5.61 10.94 -2.35
CA ALA A 133 4.44 10.05 -2.29
C ALA A 133 4.79 8.68 -1.69
N PRO A 134 3.84 8.01 -1.00
CA PRO A 134 4.04 6.71 -0.35
C PRO A 134 3.94 5.58 -1.39
N PHE A 135 4.90 5.53 -2.31
CA PHE A 135 5.08 4.41 -3.24
C PHE A 135 6.14 3.47 -2.66
N PHE A 136 5.76 2.25 -2.27
CA PHE A 136 6.67 1.21 -1.76
C PHE A 136 7.65 1.74 -0.69
N GLN A 137 7.14 2.22 0.44
CA GLN A 137 7.83 2.90 1.57
C GLN A 137 8.04 4.42 1.44
N GLY A 138 7.93 4.97 0.23
CA GLY A 138 8.05 6.41 -0.01
C GLY A 138 9.09 6.75 -1.07
N VAL A 139 8.82 7.79 -1.85
CA VAL A 139 9.80 8.35 -2.79
C VAL A 139 9.82 9.87 -2.70
N LYS A 140 10.92 10.47 -3.15
CA LYS A 140 11.03 11.90 -3.47
C LYS A 140 11.75 12.02 -4.81
N LEU A 141 10.99 12.24 -5.88
CA LEU A 141 11.52 12.29 -7.25
C LEU A 141 11.02 13.54 -7.96
N LYS A 142 11.74 14.01 -8.98
CA LYS A 142 11.21 15.05 -9.87
C LYS A 142 9.89 14.59 -10.48
N LEU A 143 8.93 15.49 -10.58
CA LEU A 143 7.56 15.17 -11.02
C LEU A 143 7.52 14.52 -12.41
N ASP A 144 8.48 14.82 -13.27
CA ASP A 144 8.66 14.26 -14.62
C ASP A 144 9.59 13.03 -14.67
N ASP A 145 10.08 12.51 -13.54
CA ASP A 145 10.93 11.32 -13.53
C ASP A 145 10.15 10.12 -14.10
N PRO A 146 10.68 9.41 -15.11
CA PRO A 146 9.98 8.32 -15.78
C PRO A 146 9.62 7.15 -14.85
N LEU A 147 10.28 7.01 -13.69
CA LEU A 147 9.90 6.00 -12.69
C LEU A 147 8.49 6.23 -12.14
N LEU A 148 8.01 7.48 -12.15
CA LEU A 148 6.69 7.84 -11.67
C LEU A 148 5.57 7.56 -12.68
N ALA A 149 5.90 7.47 -13.97
CA ALA A 149 4.92 7.49 -15.06
C ALA A 149 4.10 6.21 -15.15
N ARG A 150 2.94 6.18 -14.47
CA ARG A 150 1.95 5.09 -14.50
C ARG A 150 0.70 5.45 -13.68
N ARG A 151 -0.26 4.53 -13.65
CA ARG A 151 -1.35 4.49 -12.67
C ARG A 151 -0.91 3.74 -11.41
N TRP A 152 -0.91 4.44 -10.28
CA TRP A 152 -0.60 3.93 -8.94
C TRP A 152 -1.91 3.67 -8.19
N PHE A 153 -2.35 2.41 -8.15
CA PHE A 153 -3.60 2.07 -7.47
C PHE A 153 -3.38 1.85 -5.97
N TRP A 154 -4.33 2.35 -5.20
CA TRP A 154 -4.39 2.22 -3.76
C TRP A 154 -5.19 0.97 -3.36
N PRO A 155 -4.85 0.28 -2.26
CA PRO A 155 -3.76 0.55 -1.32
C PRO A 155 -2.47 -0.25 -1.60
N GLN A 156 -2.33 -0.87 -2.78
CA GLN A 156 -1.23 -1.82 -3.03
C GLN A 156 0.07 -1.17 -3.48
N PHE A 157 0.03 -0.20 -4.40
CA PHE A 157 1.25 0.47 -4.91
C PHE A 157 1.34 1.93 -4.47
N TRP A 158 0.22 2.51 -4.06
CA TRP A 158 0.14 3.79 -3.37
C TRP A 158 -0.43 3.53 -1.98
N GLU A 159 0.43 3.59 -0.97
CA GLU A 159 0.18 3.01 0.35
C GLU A 159 -0.59 3.94 1.30
N ALA A 160 -0.77 5.21 0.91
CA ALA A 160 -1.68 6.16 1.54
C ALA A 160 -2.22 7.16 0.52
N GLY A 161 -3.44 7.66 0.69
CA GLY A 161 -4.07 8.67 -0.20
C GLY A 161 -3.47 10.08 -0.11
N LEU A 162 -2.15 10.21 -0.31
CA LEU A 162 -1.34 11.41 -0.11
C LEU A 162 -0.35 11.63 -1.27
N ALA A 163 -0.29 12.86 -1.80
CA ALA A 163 0.72 13.33 -2.74
C ALA A 163 1.19 14.74 -2.35
N ILE A 164 2.48 14.92 -2.12
CA ILE A 164 3.08 16.20 -1.71
C ILE A 164 3.99 16.68 -2.83
N LEU A 165 3.81 17.94 -3.25
CA LEU A 165 4.63 18.60 -4.25
C LEU A 165 5.56 19.57 -3.51
N GLN A 166 6.83 19.20 -3.43
CA GLN A 166 7.87 19.90 -2.66
C GLN A 166 8.66 20.82 -3.58
N GLY A 167 8.56 22.13 -3.32
CA GLY A 167 9.44 23.16 -3.86
C GLY A 167 10.54 23.55 -2.87
N ARG A 168 11.14 24.72 -3.08
CA ARG A 168 12.34 25.16 -2.31
C ARG A 168 12.03 25.64 -0.89
N GLN A 169 10.91 26.34 -0.69
CA GLN A 169 10.55 26.96 0.59
C GLN A 169 9.28 26.37 1.22
N GLY A 170 8.71 25.37 0.56
CA GLY A 170 7.37 24.86 0.80
C GLY A 170 6.82 24.25 -0.47
N GLY A 171 5.51 24.16 -0.57
CA GLY A 171 4.85 23.66 -1.76
C GLY A 171 3.36 23.51 -1.54
N PHE A 172 2.76 22.54 -2.22
CA PHE A 172 1.37 22.18 -2.00
C PHE A 172 1.22 20.67 -1.95
N TRP A 173 0.06 20.20 -1.51
CA TRP A 173 -0.21 18.78 -1.37
C TRP A 173 -1.68 18.51 -1.64
N VAL A 174 -1.93 17.32 -2.14
CA VAL A 174 -3.26 16.76 -2.36
C VAL A 174 -3.39 15.50 -1.53
N HIS A 175 -4.45 15.41 -0.75
CA HIS A 175 -4.73 14.23 0.05
C HIS A 175 -6.23 13.96 0.12
N CYS A 176 -6.62 12.77 0.57
CA CYS A 176 -8.01 12.50 0.94
C CYS A 176 -8.11 12.15 2.43
N GLN A 177 -9.18 12.58 3.08
CA GLN A 177 -9.52 12.17 4.44
C GLN A 177 -10.63 11.11 4.37
N ASP A 178 -10.29 9.94 3.83
CA ASP A 178 -11.21 8.83 3.63
C ASP A 178 -11.11 7.82 4.77
N ASP A 179 -12.19 7.69 5.53
CA ASP A 179 -12.36 6.72 6.62
C ASP A 179 -13.13 5.46 6.22
N ARG A 180 -13.47 5.32 4.92
CA ARG A 180 -14.26 4.21 4.37
C ARG A 180 -13.52 3.35 3.36
N TYR A 181 -12.21 3.53 3.23
CA TYR A 181 -11.35 2.73 2.36
C TYR A 181 -11.86 2.64 0.91
N ARG A 182 -12.33 3.77 0.35
CA ARG A 182 -12.79 3.84 -1.04
C ARG A 182 -11.60 3.64 -1.97
N TYR A 183 -11.74 2.77 -2.97
CA TYR A 183 -10.66 2.57 -3.93
C TYR A 183 -10.41 3.82 -4.77
N LYS A 184 -9.13 4.10 -4.95
CA LYS A 184 -8.62 5.32 -5.57
C LYS A 184 -7.29 5.02 -6.26
N ALA A 185 -6.87 5.92 -7.13
CA ALA A 185 -5.57 5.82 -7.77
C ALA A 185 -4.97 7.20 -8.02
N LEU A 186 -3.64 7.25 -8.10
CA LEU A 186 -2.89 8.39 -8.58
C LEU A 186 -2.27 8.04 -9.94
N ASN A 187 -2.74 8.69 -10.99
CA ASN A 187 -2.16 8.58 -12.32
C ASN A 187 -1.12 9.69 -12.51
N ILE A 188 0.03 9.35 -13.09
CA ILE A 188 1.10 10.29 -13.38
C ILE A 188 1.52 10.08 -14.83
N GLU A 189 1.44 11.13 -15.64
CA GLU A 189 1.80 11.09 -17.05
C GLU A 189 2.26 12.46 -17.51
N GLY A 190 3.47 12.56 -18.08
CA GLY A 190 3.98 13.82 -18.66
C GLY A 190 4.00 15.00 -17.69
N GLY A 191 4.28 14.76 -16.40
CA GLY A 191 4.26 15.79 -15.35
C GLY A 191 2.85 16.21 -14.89
N GLU A 192 1.79 15.57 -15.40
CA GLU A 192 0.42 15.74 -14.94
C GLU A 192 0.07 14.72 -13.85
N LEU A 193 -0.76 15.13 -12.89
CA LEU A 193 -1.36 14.25 -11.88
C LEU A 193 -2.86 14.04 -12.15
N GLY A 194 -3.31 12.79 -12.09
CA GLY A 194 -4.71 12.39 -12.16
C GLY A 194 -5.15 11.71 -10.87
N PHE A 195 -6.06 12.34 -10.13
CA PHE A 195 -6.62 11.79 -8.90
C PHE A 195 -7.93 11.06 -9.19
N GLU A 196 -7.94 9.74 -9.01
CA GLU A 196 -9.05 8.87 -9.39
C GLU A 196 -9.83 8.34 -8.19
N THR A 197 -11.15 8.26 -8.32
CA THR A 197 -12.00 7.47 -7.41
C THR A 197 -12.69 6.38 -8.20
N GLU A 198 -12.56 5.14 -7.75
CA GLU A 198 -13.10 3.98 -8.44
C GLU A 198 -14.54 3.66 -8.00
N ALA A 199 -15.34 3.18 -8.94
CA ALA A 199 -16.53 2.40 -8.61
C ALA A 199 -16.11 1.02 -8.09
N TYR A 200 -16.85 0.48 -7.12
CA TYR A 200 -16.63 -0.90 -6.68
C TYR A 200 -17.02 -1.89 -7.79
N GLY A 201 -16.21 -2.94 -7.96
CA GLY A 201 -16.61 -4.03 -8.85
C GLY A 201 -17.87 -4.76 -8.37
N PRO A 202 -18.62 -5.40 -9.28
CA PRO A 202 -18.35 -5.54 -10.71
C PRO A 202 -18.66 -4.26 -11.50
N ILE A 203 -17.76 -3.87 -12.41
CA ILE A 203 -17.88 -2.60 -13.15
C ILE A 203 -18.71 -2.73 -14.44
N ASP A 204 -19.11 -3.94 -14.83
CA ASP A 204 -19.82 -4.22 -16.09
C ASP A 204 -21.09 -3.39 -16.31
N ALA A 205 -21.80 -3.07 -15.21
CA ALA A 205 -23.01 -2.25 -15.22
C ALA A 205 -22.79 -0.86 -14.60
N SER A 206 -21.54 -0.53 -14.24
CA SER A 206 -21.20 0.76 -13.64
C SER A 206 -21.35 1.87 -14.68
N LEU A 207 -22.16 2.87 -14.34
CA LEU A 207 -22.43 4.04 -15.16
C LEU A 207 -21.67 5.28 -14.69
N GLY A 208 -21.04 5.25 -13.51
CA GLY A 208 -20.42 6.44 -12.94
C GLY A 208 -19.52 6.13 -11.77
N ALA A 209 -18.67 7.10 -11.44
CA ALA A 209 -17.69 7.03 -10.37
C ALA A 209 -17.40 8.44 -9.81
N GLY A 210 -16.54 8.53 -8.79
CA GLY A 210 -16.24 9.79 -8.10
C GLY A 210 -16.84 9.88 -6.70
N GLY A 211 -17.07 11.11 -6.23
CA GLY A 211 -17.67 11.40 -4.92
C GLY A 211 -16.73 11.24 -3.74
N LEU A 212 -15.41 11.12 -3.97
CA LEU A 212 -14.39 11.25 -2.93
C LEU A 212 -13.87 12.69 -2.93
N VAL A 213 -13.76 13.28 -1.74
CA VAL A 213 -13.22 14.63 -1.57
C VAL A 213 -11.69 14.57 -1.53
N TRP A 214 -11.06 15.22 -2.51
CA TRP A 214 -9.65 15.56 -2.50
C TRP A 214 -9.45 16.92 -1.83
N ARG A 215 -8.39 17.05 -1.04
CA ARG A 215 -8.09 18.23 -0.24
C ARG A 215 -6.77 18.81 -0.71
N LEU A 216 -6.80 20.07 -1.12
CA LEU A 216 -5.66 20.80 -1.65
C LEU A 216 -5.27 21.93 -0.68
N ASN A 217 -4.01 21.96 -0.26
CA ASN A 217 -3.49 23.06 0.55
C ASN A 217 -2.02 23.36 0.25
N VAL A 218 -1.56 24.56 0.59
CA VAL A 218 -0.16 24.99 0.55
C VAL A 218 0.48 24.83 1.93
N TYR A 219 1.80 24.70 1.97
CA TYR A 219 2.57 24.63 3.20
C TYR A 219 3.93 25.31 3.04
N GLN A 220 4.58 25.60 4.17
CA GLN A 220 5.96 26.07 4.24
C GLN A 220 6.84 25.01 4.90
N GLY A 221 8.12 24.97 4.53
CA GLY A 221 9.07 23.98 5.03
C GLY A 221 9.17 22.74 4.14
N ASP A 222 9.52 21.61 4.77
CA ASP A 222 9.77 20.33 4.10
C ASP A 222 8.56 19.39 4.22
N TRP A 223 8.57 18.30 3.45
CA TRP A 223 7.43 17.41 3.22
C TRP A 223 6.86 16.78 4.51
N GLN A 224 7.64 16.74 5.58
CA GLN A 224 7.22 16.25 6.90
C GLN A 224 6.10 17.11 7.49
N VAL A 225 5.97 18.38 7.07
CA VAL A 225 4.90 19.27 7.53
C VAL A 225 3.52 18.76 7.06
N PRO A 226 3.22 18.66 5.75
CA PRO A 226 1.95 18.11 5.27
C PRO A 226 1.79 16.63 5.61
N ALA A 227 2.87 15.83 5.56
CA ALA A 227 2.81 14.43 5.98
C ALA A 227 2.41 14.29 7.46
N GLY A 228 2.87 15.21 8.33
CA GLY A 228 2.52 15.24 9.75
C GLY A 228 1.03 15.52 9.97
N ILE A 229 0.46 16.45 9.20
CA ILE A 229 -0.98 16.75 9.24
C ILE A 229 -1.79 15.52 8.80
N TYR A 230 -1.38 14.86 7.72
CA TYR A 230 -2.01 13.63 7.25
C TYR A 230 -1.95 12.52 8.30
N ARG A 231 -0.76 12.29 8.86
CA ARG A 231 -0.55 11.33 9.95
C ARG A 231 -1.47 11.62 11.12
N ASP A 232 -1.55 12.87 11.58
CA ASP A 232 -2.35 13.22 12.74
C ASP A 232 -3.85 13.04 12.48
N TRP A 233 -4.33 13.31 11.25
CA TRP A 233 -5.68 12.92 10.84
C TRP A 233 -5.87 11.40 10.90
N LEU A 234 -4.97 10.64 10.29
CA LEU A 234 -5.02 9.17 10.23
C LEU A 234 -5.09 8.58 11.65
N TRP A 235 -4.31 9.13 12.57
CA TRP A 235 -4.30 8.73 13.97
C TRP A 235 -5.62 8.98 14.69
N ARG A 236 -6.27 10.10 14.41
CA ARG A 236 -7.60 10.41 14.96
C ARG A 236 -8.69 9.55 14.32
N ALA A 237 -8.71 9.47 13.00
CA ALA A 237 -9.75 8.78 12.23
C ALA A 237 -9.88 7.31 12.62
N TYR A 238 -8.75 6.63 12.83
CA TYR A 238 -8.72 5.20 13.11
C TYR A 238 -8.40 4.85 14.57
N ASN A 239 -8.41 5.84 15.48
CA ASN A 239 -8.05 5.66 16.89
C ASN A 239 -6.74 4.88 17.08
N LEU A 240 -5.70 5.30 16.36
CA LEU A 240 -4.43 4.57 16.28
C LEU A 240 -3.66 4.55 17.60
N ARG A 241 -3.96 5.48 18.51
CA ARG A 241 -3.42 5.44 19.87
C ARG A 241 -3.81 4.16 20.61
N ALA A 242 -5.07 3.72 20.48
CA ALA A 242 -5.52 2.47 21.06
C ALA A 242 -4.85 1.25 20.41
N GLN A 243 -4.48 1.34 19.13
CA GLN A 243 -3.72 0.28 18.45
C GLN A 243 -2.27 0.23 18.91
N GLU A 244 -1.64 1.39 19.11
CA GLU A 244 -0.28 1.50 19.65
C GLU A 244 -0.20 0.90 21.06
N GLU A 245 -1.17 1.19 21.92
CA GLU A 245 -1.26 0.66 23.30
C GLU A 245 -1.43 -0.86 23.37
N ARG A 246 -1.94 -1.49 22.29
CA ARG A 246 -2.09 -2.95 22.19
C ARG A 246 -0.82 -3.67 21.74
N ARG A 247 0.19 -2.94 21.24
CA ARG A 247 1.43 -3.56 20.74
C ARG A 247 2.19 -4.21 21.90
N LYS A 248 2.82 -5.35 21.63
CA LYS A 248 3.69 -6.01 22.60
C LYS A 248 4.85 -5.07 22.94
N PRO A 249 5.21 -4.87 24.23
CA PRO A 249 6.26 -3.93 24.61
C PRO A 249 7.60 -4.15 23.91
N TRP A 250 7.99 -5.43 23.75
CA TRP A 250 9.25 -5.83 23.12
C TRP A 250 9.37 -5.43 21.63
N MET A 251 8.26 -5.11 20.96
CA MET A 251 8.26 -4.71 19.54
C MET A 251 9.20 -3.52 19.29
N ARG A 252 9.26 -2.58 20.25
CA ARG A 252 10.11 -1.40 20.18
C ARG A 252 11.56 -1.69 20.48
N ASP A 253 11.88 -2.84 21.04
CA ASP A 253 13.24 -3.24 21.42
C ASP A 253 13.95 -3.98 20.28
N ILE A 254 13.23 -4.39 19.23
CA ILE A 254 13.85 -5.01 18.06
C ILE A 254 14.87 -4.05 17.39
N ARG A 255 16.06 -4.53 17.09
CA ARG A 255 17.16 -3.79 16.44
C ARG A 255 17.69 -4.49 15.20
N PHE A 256 17.40 -5.76 15.03
CA PHE A 256 17.87 -6.56 13.89
C PHE A 256 16.78 -7.52 13.42
N ALA A 257 16.74 -7.79 12.11
CA ALA A 257 15.86 -8.77 11.52
C ALA A 257 16.61 -9.78 10.65
N LEU A 258 16.20 -11.04 10.73
CA LEU A 258 16.61 -12.11 9.80
C LEU A 258 15.41 -12.49 8.93
N SER A 259 15.50 -12.22 7.63
CA SER A 259 14.47 -12.59 6.65
C SER A 259 14.80 -13.93 6.00
N TRP A 260 13.76 -14.70 5.68
CA TRP A 260 13.85 -16.00 4.99
C TRP A 260 14.76 -17.01 5.71
N TYR A 261 14.64 -17.09 7.05
CA TYR A 261 15.41 -18.05 7.83
C TYR A 261 15.02 -19.50 7.47
N GLY A 262 16.04 -20.32 7.21
CA GLY A 262 15.88 -21.71 6.75
C GLY A 262 15.78 -22.77 7.86
N GLY A 263 15.99 -22.40 9.13
CA GLY A 263 15.92 -23.34 10.26
C GLY A 263 17.24 -23.94 10.73
N ASP A 264 18.39 -23.39 10.35
CA ASP A 264 19.70 -23.83 10.86
C ASP A 264 19.94 -23.29 12.28
N PRO A 265 19.90 -24.14 13.33
CA PRO A 265 20.06 -23.70 14.70
C PRO A 265 21.43 -23.10 15.01
N ALA A 266 22.46 -23.33 14.18
CA ALA A 266 23.78 -22.72 14.35
C ALA A 266 23.76 -21.20 14.07
N ILE A 267 22.84 -20.73 13.23
CA ILE A 267 22.65 -19.28 12.99
C ILE A 267 22.16 -18.59 14.26
N LEU A 268 21.31 -19.23 15.05
CA LEU A 268 20.87 -18.68 16.35
C LEU A 268 22.04 -18.50 17.31
N ASP A 269 22.94 -19.48 17.38
CA ASP A 269 24.15 -19.38 18.21
C ASP A 269 25.09 -18.27 17.73
N ALA A 270 25.27 -18.15 16.41
CA ALA A 270 26.11 -17.11 15.82
C ALA A 270 25.54 -15.70 16.08
N LEU A 271 24.22 -15.54 15.94
CA LEU A 271 23.56 -14.27 16.25
C LEU A 271 23.70 -13.90 17.73
N ALA A 272 23.51 -14.86 18.63
CA ALA A 272 23.62 -14.61 20.07
C ALA A 272 25.04 -14.27 20.55
N GLN A 273 26.07 -14.59 19.77
CA GLN A 273 27.44 -14.13 20.02
C GLN A 273 27.66 -12.67 19.64
N ARG A 274 26.80 -12.10 18.80
CA ARG A 274 26.95 -10.76 18.22
C ARG A 274 25.92 -9.76 18.75
N LEU A 275 24.73 -10.22 19.08
CA LEU A 275 23.58 -9.41 19.46
C LEU A 275 22.84 -10.05 20.66
N ASP A 276 22.12 -9.23 21.41
CA ASP A 276 21.16 -9.72 22.40
C ASP A 276 19.98 -10.39 21.68
N PRO A 277 19.71 -11.69 21.88
CA PRO A 277 18.60 -12.37 21.21
C PRO A 277 17.25 -11.67 21.34
N ARG A 278 17.01 -10.96 22.45
CA ARG A 278 15.75 -10.25 22.74
C ARG A 278 15.50 -9.06 21.81
N THR A 279 16.50 -8.60 21.10
CA THR A 279 16.38 -7.50 20.12
C THR A 279 16.33 -8.00 18.68
N VAL A 280 16.23 -9.31 18.47
CA VAL A 280 16.30 -9.93 17.14
C VAL A 280 14.95 -10.55 16.77
N LEU A 281 14.43 -10.12 15.61
CA LEU A 281 13.24 -10.67 14.98
C LEU A 281 13.64 -11.62 13.85
N ILE A 282 13.02 -12.79 13.77
CA ILE A 282 13.33 -13.81 12.76
C ILE A 282 12.06 -14.22 12.03
N HIS A 283 12.03 -14.01 10.72
CA HIS A 283 11.00 -14.55 9.84
C HIS A 283 11.40 -15.96 9.39
N TYR A 284 10.68 -16.98 9.88
CA TYR A 284 10.97 -18.39 9.60
C TYR A 284 10.03 -18.92 8.53
N SER A 285 10.50 -19.02 7.28
CA SER A 285 9.68 -19.42 6.13
C SER A 285 9.51 -20.93 5.97
N ASN A 286 10.53 -21.72 6.33
CA ASN A 286 10.56 -23.18 6.12
C ASN A 286 10.38 -23.99 7.41
N TRP A 287 9.31 -23.70 8.16
CA TRP A 287 9.07 -24.28 9.49
C TRP A 287 8.06 -25.43 9.50
N ARG A 288 7.32 -25.63 8.40
CA ARG A 288 6.23 -26.61 8.32
C ARG A 288 6.72 -27.98 7.85
N THR A 289 5.84 -28.98 7.98
CA THR A 289 6.01 -30.30 7.35
C THR A 289 5.89 -30.22 5.82
N ASP A 290 4.94 -29.43 5.32
CA ASP A 290 4.83 -29.07 3.91
C ASP A 290 5.88 -28.00 3.52
N ALA A 291 6.35 -28.03 2.27
CA ALA A 291 7.30 -27.05 1.77
C ALA A 291 6.68 -25.63 1.70
N TYR A 292 7.53 -24.62 1.56
CA TYR A 292 7.09 -23.25 1.30
C TYR A 292 6.12 -23.22 0.10
N ASP A 293 4.98 -22.54 0.29
CA ASP A 293 3.96 -22.35 -0.73
C ASP A 293 3.28 -23.63 -1.21
N GLU A 294 2.95 -24.50 -0.26
CA GLU A 294 2.21 -25.74 -0.48
C GLU A 294 1.18 -25.99 0.64
N ASN A 295 0.03 -26.57 0.29
CA ASN A 295 -0.99 -27.05 1.24
C ASN A 295 -1.64 -26.01 2.18
N TYR A 296 -1.60 -24.71 1.87
CA TYR A 296 -2.28 -23.72 2.70
C TYR A 296 -3.80 -23.98 2.77
N PRO A 297 -4.45 -23.82 3.94
CA PRO A 297 -3.93 -23.24 5.19
C PRO A 297 -3.42 -24.26 6.24
N THR A 298 -2.94 -25.45 5.87
CA THR A 298 -2.35 -26.39 6.85
C THR A 298 -1.00 -25.87 7.36
N TYR A 299 -0.85 -25.71 8.68
CA TYR A 299 0.33 -25.12 9.31
C TYR A 299 0.96 -26.04 10.37
N GLU A 300 1.24 -27.30 10.02
CA GLU A 300 1.85 -28.24 10.96
C GLU A 300 3.37 -28.03 11.07
N PRO A 301 3.93 -27.76 12.27
CA PRO A 301 5.37 -27.60 12.45
C PRO A 301 6.12 -28.93 12.30
N SER A 302 7.25 -28.90 11.58
CA SER A 302 8.17 -30.04 11.52
C SER A 302 8.86 -30.28 12.88
N LEU A 303 9.44 -31.47 13.07
CA LEU A 303 10.22 -31.80 14.27
C LEU A 303 11.38 -30.82 14.47
N GLN A 304 12.12 -30.53 13.39
CA GLN A 304 13.22 -29.55 13.40
C GLN A 304 12.71 -28.17 13.80
N ALA A 305 11.57 -27.73 13.27
CA ALA A 305 11.03 -26.42 13.62
C ALA A 305 10.68 -26.34 15.11
N ARG A 306 10.08 -27.38 15.70
CA ARG A 306 9.80 -27.42 17.14
C ARG A 306 11.08 -27.25 17.98
N GLU A 307 12.16 -27.93 17.61
CA GLU A 307 13.46 -27.80 18.26
C GLU A 307 14.03 -26.38 18.12
N VAL A 308 13.94 -25.79 16.92
CA VAL A 308 14.39 -24.43 16.63
C VAL A 308 13.60 -23.39 17.42
N PHE A 309 12.26 -23.51 17.49
CA PHE A 309 11.42 -22.63 18.30
C PHE A 309 11.73 -22.75 19.79
N ALA A 310 11.90 -23.97 20.30
CA ALA A 310 12.27 -24.19 21.70
C ALA A 310 13.62 -23.56 22.03
N LYS A 311 14.63 -23.74 21.16
CA LYS A 311 15.95 -23.13 21.31
C LYS A 311 15.87 -21.61 21.26
N ALA A 312 15.20 -21.07 20.25
CA ALA A 312 15.03 -19.63 20.08
C ALA A 312 14.35 -18.97 21.29
N LYS A 313 13.27 -19.57 21.79
CA LYS A 313 12.56 -19.13 23.00
C LYS A 313 13.46 -19.16 24.23
N ALA A 314 14.26 -20.22 24.41
CA ALA A 314 15.19 -20.33 25.53
C ALA A 314 16.29 -19.24 25.50
N MET A 315 16.69 -18.81 24.30
CA MET A 315 17.68 -17.74 24.10
C MET A 315 17.07 -16.33 24.19
N GLY A 316 15.78 -16.20 23.90
CA GLY A 316 15.04 -14.94 23.92
C GLY A 316 14.75 -14.32 22.55
N PHE A 317 14.96 -15.06 21.45
CA PHE A 317 14.63 -14.58 20.10
C PHE A 317 13.11 -14.49 19.86
N HIS A 318 12.70 -13.56 18.98
CA HIS A 318 11.33 -13.47 18.48
C HIS A 318 11.20 -14.11 17.10
N LEU A 319 10.66 -15.34 17.02
CA LEU A 319 10.49 -16.07 15.75
C LEU A 319 9.03 -16.01 15.28
N MET A 320 8.84 -15.47 14.08
CA MET A 320 7.57 -15.44 13.37
C MET A 320 7.47 -16.64 12.41
N PRO A 321 6.65 -17.67 12.71
CA PRO A 321 6.30 -18.68 11.72
C PRO A 321 5.56 -18.02 10.55
N HIS A 322 6.01 -18.31 9.33
CA HIS A 322 5.34 -17.84 8.12
C HIS A 322 4.04 -18.62 7.85
N CYS A 323 2.94 -17.90 7.81
CA CYS A 323 1.62 -18.31 7.35
C CYS A 323 1.20 -17.39 6.19
N ASN A 324 0.02 -17.59 5.61
CA ASN A 324 -0.50 -16.76 4.52
C ASN A 324 -1.86 -16.15 4.90
N SER A 325 -2.16 -14.94 4.41
CA SER A 325 -3.42 -14.24 4.71
C SER A 325 -4.58 -14.66 3.80
N VAL A 326 -4.33 -14.98 2.53
CA VAL A 326 -5.41 -15.20 1.53
C VAL A 326 -5.13 -16.34 0.55
N ASP A 327 -3.87 -16.73 0.36
CA ASP A 327 -3.54 -17.83 -0.52
C ASP A 327 -3.93 -19.18 0.10
N MET A 328 -4.50 -20.01 -0.75
CA MET A 328 -5.01 -21.32 -0.39
C MET A 328 -4.70 -22.32 -1.51
N ASP A 329 -4.32 -23.53 -1.12
CA ASP A 329 -4.19 -24.66 -2.03
C ASP A 329 -5.60 -25.12 -2.46
N PRO A 330 -5.96 -25.06 -3.75
CA PRO A 330 -7.30 -25.47 -4.22
C PRO A 330 -7.56 -26.98 -4.12
N THR A 331 -6.55 -27.79 -3.76
CA THR A 331 -6.71 -29.22 -3.46
C THR A 331 -7.03 -29.50 -1.99
N HIS A 332 -6.89 -28.49 -1.12
CA HIS A 332 -7.18 -28.64 0.30
C HIS A 332 -8.69 -28.86 0.54
N PRO A 333 -9.12 -29.75 1.47
CA PRO A 333 -10.54 -30.04 1.70
C PRO A 333 -11.40 -28.82 2.02
N ALA A 334 -10.83 -27.83 2.71
CA ALA A 334 -11.53 -26.58 3.01
C ALA A 334 -11.94 -25.79 1.75
N TYR A 335 -11.34 -26.05 0.58
CA TYR A 335 -11.64 -25.32 -0.66
C TYR A 335 -13.10 -25.50 -1.07
N HIS A 336 -13.72 -26.63 -0.69
CA HIS A 336 -15.14 -26.88 -0.90
C HIS A 336 -16.06 -25.79 -0.30
N TYR A 337 -15.66 -25.16 0.81
CA TYR A 337 -16.42 -24.07 1.43
C TYR A 337 -16.15 -22.70 0.81
N LEU A 338 -15.05 -22.55 0.06
CA LEU A 338 -14.43 -21.26 -0.21
C LEU A 338 -14.37 -20.90 -1.70
N ARG A 339 -14.46 -21.90 -2.59
CA ARG A 339 -14.22 -21.77 -4.04
C ARG A 339 -15.03 -20.67 -4.75
N ASP A 340 -16.19 -20.29 -4.25
CA ASP A 340 -17.04 -19.28 -4.89
C ASP A 340 -16.60 -17.84 -4.53
N PHE A 341 -15.72 -17.69 -3.54
CA PHE A 341 -15.26 -16.40 -3.00
C PHE A 341 -13.80 -16.12 -3.32
N GLN A 342 -13.29 -16.67 -4.43
CA GLN A 342 -11.93 -16.38 -4.91
C GLN A 342 -11.84 -14.95 -5.44
N TYR A 343 -10.68 -14.32 -5.28
CA TYR A 343 -10.38 -13.05 -5.93
C TYR A 343 -10.50 -13.15 -7.45
N ARG A 344 -11.08 -12.11 -8.03
CA ARG A 344 -11.14 -11.91 -9.47
C ARG A 344 -10.72 -10.50 -9.82
N ASP A 345 -9.84 -10.40 -10.81
CA ASP A 345 -9.43 -9.12 -11.36
C ASP A 345 -10.67 -8.33 -11.83
N VAL A 346 -10.75 -7.05 -11.46
CA VAL A 346 -11.95 -6.23 -11.72
C VAL A 346 -12.26 -6.06 -13.21
N GLN A 347 -11.25 -6.14 -14.07
CA GLN A 347 -11.38 -5.90 -15.50
C GLN A 347 -11.49 -7.22 -16.29
N THR A 348 -10.51 -8.11 -16.12
CA THR A 348 -10.38 -9.36 -16.87
C THR A 348 -11.20 -10.50 -16.29
N LYS A 349 -11.68 -10.37 -15.04
CA LYS A 349 -12.47 -11.39 -14.30
C LYS A 349 -11.74 -12.71 -14.07
N ARG A 350 -10.47 -12.78 -14.46
CA ARG A 350 -9.60 -13.92 -14.24
C ARG A 350 -9.39 -14.11 -12.74
N LEU A 351 -9.30 -15.36 -12.32
CA LEU A 351 -8.88 -15.69 -10.96
C LEU A 351 -7.53 -15.04 -10.67
N LEU A 352 -7.40 -14.50 -9.45
CA LEU A 352 -6.14 -14.04 -8.90
C LEU A 352 -5.58 -15.09 -7.95
N GLY A 353 -4.26 -15.17 -7.93
CA GLY A 353 -3.51 -16.26 -7.34
C GLY A 353 -2.21 -16.41 -8.11
N TRP A 354 -1.47 -17.46 -7.83
CA TRP A 354 -0.20 -17.70 -8.49
C TRP A 354 0.09 -19.20 -8.58
N GLY A 355 1.17 -19.52 -9.26
CA GLY A 355 1.72 -20.86 -9.38
C GLY A 355 3.17 -20.73 -9.79
N TRP A 356 3.94 -21.78 -9.53
CA TRP A 356 5.36 -21.87 -9.81
C TRP A 356 5.69 -23.23 -10.39
N ASP A 357 6.32 -23.28 -11.56
CA ASP A 357 6.83 -24.53 -12.09
C ASP A 357 8.25 -24.78 -11.55
N PRO A 358 8.47 -25.80 -10.71
CA PRO A 358 9.81 -26.14 -10.25
C PRO A 358 10.70 -26.65 -11.40
N GLU A 359 10.12 -27.16 -12.50
CA GLU A 359 10.88 -27.71 -13.63
C GLU A 359 11.45 -26.62 -14.54
N SER A 360 10.72 -25.50 -14.70
CA SER A 360 11.15 -24.38 -15.54
C SER A 360 11.65 -23.17 -14.75
N ASP A 361 11.66 -23.26 -13.41
CA ASP A 361 12.06 -22.17 -12.51
C ASP A 361 11.27 -20.87 -12.79
N GLY A 362 9.95 -21.02 -13.00
CA GLY A 362 9.12 -19.95 -13.55
C GLY A 362 7.75 -19.78 -12.90
N VAL A 363 7.31 -18.53 -12.79
CA VAL A 363 5.95 -18.16 -12.35
C VAL A 363 4.92 -18.51 -13.43
N LEU A 364 3.87 -19.26 -13.08
CA LEU A 364 2.83 -19.73 -14.00
C LEU A 364 1.47 -19.01 -13.87
N GLY A 365 1.28 -18.18 -12.84
CA GLY A 365 -0.05 -17.62 -12.54
C GLY A 365 -1.07 -18.71 -12.17
N VAL A 366 -2.25 -18.30 -11.70
CA VAL A 366 -3.32 -19.25 -11.33
C VAL A 366 -4.14 -19.68 -12.57
N PRO A 367 -4.44 -20.98 -12.74
CA PRO A 367 -5.29 -21.44 -13.83
C PRO A 367 -6.77 -21.10 -13.57
N ASN A 368 -7.54 -20.87 -14.64
CA ASN A 368 -9.00 -20.69 -14.56
C ASN A 368 -9.79 -22.01 -14.74
N SER A 369 -9.12 -23.10 -15.12
CA SER A 369 -9.74 -24.42 -15.30
C SER A 369 -9.84 -25.16 -13.97
N TYR A 370 -11.02 -25.65 -13.62
CA TYR A 370 -11.21 -26.47 -12.43
C TYR A 370 -10.33 -27.72 -12.41
N HIS A 371 -10.15 -28.38 -13.57
CA HIS A 371 -9.25 -29.52 -13.67
C HIS A 371 -7.79 -29.09 -13.43
N SER A 372 -7.36 -27.98 -14.00
CA SER A 372 -5.99 -27.51 -13.77
C SER A 372 -5.76 -27.05 -12.33
N LEU A 373 -6.77 -26.50 -11.65
CA LEU A 373 -6.69 -26.19 -10.22
C LEU A 373 -6.42 -27.45 -9.39
N SER A 374 -7.08 -28.57 -9.68
CA SER A 374 -6.87 -29.82 -8.91
C SER A 374 -5.59 -30.56 -9.25
N GLU A 375 -5.17 -30.56 -10.53
CA GLU A 375 -4.06 -31.42 -10.99
C GLU A 375 -2.66 -30.78 -10.86
N ASN A 376 -2.57 -29.50 -10.52
CA ASN A 376 -1.31 -28.77 -10.56
C ASN A 376 -0.76 -28.36 -9.19
N ARG A 377 -1.09 -29.11 -8.13
CA ARG A 377 -0.49 -28.92 -6.80
C ARG A 377 1.04 -28.92 -6.84
N ARG A 378 1.64 -29.81 -7.65
CA ARG A 378 3.11 -29.87 -7.87
C ARG A 378 3.71 -28.57 -8.40
N ARG A 379 2.88 -27.69 -8.96
CA ARG A 379 3.24 -26.36 -9.46
C ARG A 379 2.85 -25.26 -8.48
N LYS A 380 2.71 -25.59 -7.19
CA LYS A 380 2.43 -24.64 -6.10
C LYS A 380 1.27 -23.70 -6.40
N VAL A 381 0.23 -24.23 -7.05
CA VAL A 381 -0.92 -23.42 -7.44
C VAL A 381 -1.66 -22.97 -6.19
N MET A 382 -1.83 -21.67 -6.05
CA MET A 382 -2.57 -21.03 -4.97
C MET A 382 -3.64 -20.10 -5.54
N VAL A 383 -4.82 -20.16 -4.94
CA VAL A 383 -5.92 -19.24 -5.20
C VAL A 383 -6.00 -18.23 -4.06
N LYS A 384 -6.36 -16.97 -4.35
CA LYS A 384 -6.62 -15.98 -3.31
C LYS A 384 -8.08 -16.02 -2.89
N ILE A 385 -8.34 -16.24 -1.60
CA ILE A 385 -9.70 -16.26 -1.03
C ILE A 385 -10.03 -14.89 -0.44
N HIS A 386 -11.26 -14.43 -0.66
CA HIS A 386 -11.69 -13.11 -0.26
C HIS A 386 -11.77 -12.96 1.27
N PRO A 387 -10.96 -12.08 1.91
CA PRO A 387 -10.89 -11.99 3.37
C PRO A 387 -12.12 -11.33 3.99
N GLY A 388 -13.01 -10.75 3.18
CA GLY A 388 -14.36 -10.35 3.59
C GLY A 388 -15.23 -11.53 4.09
N LEU A 389 -14.99 -12.75 3.59
CA LEU A 389 -15.73 -13.95 4.00
C LEU A 389 -15.35 -14.38 5.44
N ALA A 390 -16.31 -14.40 6.37
CA ALA A 390 -16.07 -14.83 7.75
C ALA A 390 -15.63 -16.30 7.83
N MET A 391 -16.13 -17.17 6.95
CA MET A 391 -15.73 -18.57 6.89
C MET A 391 -14.23 -18.74 6.63
N TRP A 392 -13.66 -17.99 5.68
CA TRP A 392 -12.21 -18.03 5.42
C TRP A 392 -11.42 -17.61 6.64
N ARG A 393 -11.77 -16.46 7.24
CA ARG A 393 -11.07 -15.97 8.43
C ARG A 393 -11.16 -16.95 9.60
N SER A 394 -12.30 -17.64 9.78
CA SER A 394 -12.48 -18.65 10.83
C SER A 394 -11.53 -19.84 10.63
N ILE A 395 -11.52 -20.42 9.43
CA ILE A 395 -10.67 -21.57 9.08
C ILE A 395 -9.18 -21.20 9.23
N LEU A 396 -8.80 -20.04 8.71
CA LEU A 396 -7.41 -19.58 8.80
C LEU A 396 -6.99 -19.33 10.25
N ALA A 397 -7.85 -18.69 11.05
CA ALA A 397 -7.59 -18.40 12.45
C ALA A 397 -7.43 -19.68 13.29
N GLU A 398 -8.23 -20.72 13.02
CA GLU A 398 -8.11 -22.04 13.65
C GLU A 398 -6.73 -22.65 13.38
N HIS A 399 -6.33 -22.76 12.10
CA HIS A 399 -5.03 -23.34 11.75
C HIS A 399 -3.85 -22.52 12.26
N ILE A 400 -3.92 -21.19 12.23
CA ILE A 400 -2.87 -20.33 12.81
C ILE A 400 -2.81 -20.52 14.33
N GLN A 401 -3.97 -20.61 15.01
CA GLN A 401 -4.01 -20.80 16.45
C GLN A 401 -3.36 -22.13 16.87
N GLU A 402 -3.69 -23.21 16.18
CA GLU A 402 -3.07 -24.53 16.40
C GLU A 402 -1.55 -24.47 16.20
N ALA A 403 -1.11 -23.83 15.11
CA ALA A 403 0.30 -23.66 14.79
C ALA A 403 1.08 -22.91 15.88
N VAL A 404 0.61 -21.72 16.27
CA VAL A 404 1.32 -20.89 17.25
C VAL A 404 1.31 -21.52 18.64
N GLN A 405 0.26 -22.27 19.00
CA GLN A 405 0.22 -23.06 20.23
C GLN A 405 1.24 -24.21 20.19
N ALA A 406 1.35 -24.91 19.04
CA ALA A 406 2.25 -26.05 18.89
C ALA A 406 3.75 -25.68 19.00
N VAL A 407 4.11 -24.43 18.72
CA VAL A 407 5.49 -23.91 18.83
C VAL A 407 5.67 -22.88 19.96
N GLU A 408 4.61 -22.62 20.73
CA GLU A 408 4.56 -21.71 21.88
C GLU A 408 5.15 -20.30 21.63
N THR A 409 4.78 -19.69 20.50
CA THR A 409 5.21 -18.33 20.11
C THR A 409 4.08 -17.31 20.30
N ASP A 410 4.45 -16.05 20.58
CA ASP A 410 3.54 -14.91 20.65
C ASP A 410 3.57 -14.04 19.37
N THR A 411 4.18 -14.55 18.29
CA THR A 411 4.31 -13.83 17.02
C THR A 411 3.93 -14.72 15.84
N VAL A 412 3.50 -14.11 14.74
CA VAL A 412 3.20 -14.81 13.48
C VAL A 412 3.45 -13.87 12.32
N PHE A 413 3.89 -14.39 11.18
CA PHE A 413 3.93 -13.63 9.94
C PHE A 413 2.83 -14.14 9.02
N ILE A 414 1.95 -13.26 8.53
CA ILE A 414 0.93 -13.61 7.54
C ILE A 414 1.25 -12.92 6.21
N ASP A 415 1.67 -13.71 5.25
CA ASP A 415 2.08 -13.25 3.93
C ASP A 415 0.92 -12.66 3.13
N VAL A 416 1.22 -11.88 2.10
CA VAL A 416 0.25 -11.36 1.11
C VAL A 416 -0.76 -10.35 1.68
N THR A 417 -0.43 -9.72 2.83
CA THR A 417 -1.31 -8.70 3.42
C THR A 417 -1.49 -7.45 2.55
N LEU A 418 -0.53 -7.13 1.67
CA LEU A 418 -0.60 -6.00 0.75
C LEU A 418 -1.51 -6.26 -0.47
N CYS A 419 -1.84 -7.51 -0.80
CA CYS A 419 -2.72 -7.82 -1.94
C CYS A 419 -4.20 -7.67 -1.60
N SER A 420 -4.61 -6.45 -1.30
CA SER A 420 -6.01 -6.03 -1.30
C SER A 420 -6.18 -4.85 -2.24
N HIS A 421 -7.20 -4.90 -3.09
CA HIS A 421 -7.52 -3.88 -4.10
C HIS A 421 -8.96 -4.10 -4.60
N ASN A 422 -9.44 -3.24 -5.51
CA ASN A 422 -10.77 -3.38 -6.10
C ASN A 422 -10.87 -4.66 -6.95
N LEU A 423 -11.84 -5.50 -6.64
CA LEU A 423 -12.05 -6.80 -7.30
C LEU A 423 -13.35 -6.81 -8.06
N HIS A 424 -13.50 -7.74 -9.02
CA HIS A 424 -14.79 -7.96 -9.68
C HIS A 424 -15.87 -8.34 -8.67
N ASN A 425 -15.53 -9.20 -7.71
CA ASN A 425 -16.35 -9.54 -6.55
C ASN A 425 -15.97 -8.68 -5.33
N CYS A 426 -15.98 -7.36 -5.51
CA CYS A 426 -15.49 -6.39 -4.52
C CYS A 426 -16.08 -6.61 -3.12
N LEU A 427 -17.39 -6.87 -3.03
CA LEU A 427 -18.09 -7.04 -1.76
C LEU A 427 -18.40 -8.51 -1.50
N VAL A 428 -17.89 -9.03 -0.39
CA VAL A 428 -18.29 -10.31 0.21
C VAL A 428 -18.68 -10.04 1.65
N GLU A 429 -19.88 -10.45 2.06
CA GLU A 429 -20.46 -10.11 3.38
C GLU A 429 -20.42 -8.59 3.65
N ASN A 430 -20.82 -7.78 2.66
CA ASN A 430 -20.79 -6.31 2.71
C ASN A 430 -19.41 -5.73 3.07
N THR A 431 -18.34 -6.46 2.74
CA THR A 431 -16.98 -6.12 3.13
C THR A 431 -16.09 -6.19 1.90
N THR A 432 -15.33 -5.12 1.65
CA THR A 432 -14.31 -5.08 0.61
C THR A 432 -13.13 -6.01 0.91
N SER A 433 -12.29 -6.30 -0.08
CA SER A 433 -11.06 -7.07 0.15
C SER A 433 -10.13 -6.37 1.16
N SER A 434 -10.01 -5.04 1.11
CA SER A 434 -9.19 -4.26 2.03
C SER A 434 -9.75 -4.18 3.46
N GLU A 435 -11.06 -3.97 3.63
CA GLU A 435 -11.71 -4.08 4.95
C GLU A 435 -11.61 -5.50 5.51
N GLY A 436 -11.76 -6.50 4.63
CA GLY A 436 -11.63 -7.91 4.98
C GLY A 436 -10.23 -8.24 5.48
N MET A 437 -9.20 -7.72 4.81
CA MET A 437 -7.80 -7.89 5.23
C MET A 437 -7.56 -7.27 6.60
N LYS A 438 -8.09 -6.06 6.86
CA LYS A 438 -8.03 -5.45 8.19
C LYS A 438 -8.66 -6.35 9.26
N ARG A 439 -9.87 -6.86 9.01
CA ARG A 439 -10.57 -7.76 9.95
C ARG A 439 -9.79 -9.06 10.17
N LEU A 440 -9.16 -9.60 9.14
CA LEU A 440 -8.32 -10.78 9.23
C LEU A 440 -7.12 -10.54 10.13
N ILE A 441 -6.37 -9.45 9.91
CA ILE A 441 -5.23 -9.08 10.75
C ILE A 441 -5.68 -8.88 12.20
N ASP A 442 -6.78 -8.16 12.44
CA ASP A 442 -7.32 -7.92 13.78
C ASP A 442 -7.75 -9.25 14.46
N GLN A 443 -8.32 -10.19 13.70
CA GLN A 443 -8.72 -11.51 14.20
C GLN A 443 -7.50 -12.38 14.55
N VAL A 444 -6.47 -12.39 13.71
CA VAL A 444 -5.21 -13.10 13.97
C VAL A 444 -4.50 -12.50 15.19
N ALA A 445 -4.45 -11.18 15.29
CA ALA A 445 -3.85 -10.48 16.43
C ALA A 445 -4.56 -10.79 17.76
N ALA A 446 -5.84 -11.17 17.73
CA ALA A 446 -6.64 -11.51 18.91
C ALA A 446 -6.54 -12.99 19.33
N LEU A 447 -5.80 -13.82 18.60
CA LEU A 447 -5.64 -15.24 18.95
C LEU A 447 -4.85 -15.42 20.25
N GLY A 448 -5.27 -16.39 21.06
CA GLY A 448 -4.61 -16.71 22.33
C GLY A 448 -4.58 -15.51 23.29
N GLU A 449 -3.39 -15.18 23.79
CA GLU A 449 -3.15 -13.99 24.64
C GLU A 449 -2.77 -12.75 23.82
N GLY A 450 -3.11 -12.76 22.54
CA GLY A 450 -2.77 -11.75 21.54
C GLY A 450 -1.40 -12.01 20.90
N LEU A 451 -1.32 -11.86 19.58
CA LEU A 451 -0.12 -12.07 18.78
C LEU A 451 0.48 -10.75 18.27
N ALA A 452 1.80 -10.66 18.21
CA ALA A 452 2.48 -9.68 17.37
C ALA A 452 2.47 -10.17 15.92
N VAL A 453 1.65 -9.53 15.09
CA VAL A 453 1.43 -9.95 13.70
C VAL A 453 2.39 -9.20 12.76
N GLY A 454 3.21 -9.95 12.04
CA GLY A 454 3.96 -9.49 10.88
C GLY A 454 3.17 -9.71 9.59
N GLY A 455 3.41 -8.89 8.56
CA GLY A 455 2.79 -9.08 7.25
C GLY A 455 3.68 -8.69 6.07
N GLU A 456 3.31 -9.11 4.87
CA GLU A 456 3.98 -8.72 3.62
C GLU A 456 3.47 -7.36 3.13
N GLY A 457 4.39 -6.41 2.95
CA GLY A 457 4.11 -5.03 2.57
C GLY A 457 3.37 -4.22 3.65
N LEU A 458 3.16 -2.94 3.38
CA LEU A 458 2.54 -2.03 4.35
C LEU A 458 1.71 -0.95 3.67
N ASN A 459 0.50 -0.72 4.15
CA ASN A 459 -0.30 0.44 3.76
C ASN A 459 -1.08 0.99 4.96
N GLU A 460 -1.79 2.10 4.75
CA GLU A 460 -2.52 2.80 5.81
C GLU A 460 -3.67 1.99 6.44
N ILE A 461 -4.03 0.85 5.84
CA ILE A 461 -5.03 -0.09 6.35
C ILE A 461 -4.36 -1.19 7.17
N THR A 462 -3.36 -1.87 6.60
CA THR A 462 -2.71 -3.03 7.23
C THR A 462 -1.87 -2.62 8.42
N MET A 463 -1.23 -1.44 8.39
CA MET A 463 -0.43 -0.90 9.49
C MET A 463 -1.21 -0.77 10.80
N GLN A 464 -2.55 -0.67 10.72
CA GLN A 464 -3.41 -0.52 11.90
C GLN A 464 -3.37 -1.76 12.79
N GLY A 465 -3.23 -2.95 12.21
CA GLY A 465 -3.17 -4.22 12.93
C GLY A 465 -1.77 -4.85 13.01
N LEU A 466 -0.92 -4.61 12.00
CA LEU A 466 0.43 -5.17 11.95
C LEU A 466 1.36 -4.52 12.98
N SER A 467 2.23 -5.33 13.59
CA SER A 467 3.37 -4.91 14.42
C SER A 467 4.66 -4.81 13.60
N PHE A 468 4.81 -5.68 12.60
CA PHE A 468 5.93 -5.68 11.67
C PHE A 468 5.45 -5.81 10.23
N ALA A 469 6.23 -5.27 9.29
CA ALA A 469 5.96 -5.45 7.88
C ALA A 469 7.25 -5.75 7.11
N GLN A 470 7.25 -6.84 6.34
CA GLN A 470 8.31 -7.13 5.41
C GLN A 470 8.10 -6.25 4.17
N ALA A 471 8.89 -5.20 4.03
CA ALA A 471 8.63 -4.16 3.07
C ALA A 471 9.29 -4.43 1.71
N HIS A 472 8.53 -4.19 0.65
CA HIS A 472 9.06 -4.17 -0.72
C HIS A 472 9.74 -2.84 -1.01
N LEU A 473 10.78 -2.89 -1.83
CA LEU A 473 11.37 -1.71 -2.42
C LEU A 473 10.61 -1.33 -3.71
N PHE A 474 10.82 -0.10 -4.18
CA PHE A 474 10.18 0.44 -5.37
C PHE A 474 10.25 -0.51 -6.57
N GLN A 475 9.10 -1.10 -6.93
CA GLN A 475 8.94 -2.10 -7.99
C GLN A 475 9.95 -3.27 -7.92
N SER A 476 10.43 -3.59 -6.73
CA SER A 476 11.58 -4.46 -6.51
C SER A 476 11.23 -5.56 -5.50
N TRP A 477 10.71 -6.67 -6.00
CA TRP A 477 10.42 -7.88 -5.22
C TRP A 477 11.69 -8.73 -5.10
N HIS A 478 11.83 -9.81 -5.88
CA HIS A 478 13.01 -10.69 -5.85
C HIS A 478 14.25 -10.14 -6.56
N ALA A 479 14.06 -9.13 -7.42
CA ALA A 479 15.13 -8.43 -8.14
C ALA A 479 14.96 -6.91 -8.00
N SER A 480 16.04 -6.17 -8.27
CA SER A 480 16.02 -4.71 -8.25
C SER A 480 15.50 -4.16 -9.58
N HIS A 481 14.63 -3.15 -9.50
CA HIS A 481 14.22 -2.34 -10.65
C HIS A 481 15.33 -1.37 -11.05
N GLU A 482 15.42 -1.07 -12.35
CA GLU A 482 16.35 -0.05 -12.85
C GLU A 482 16.02 1.32 -12.23
N GLY A 483 17.02 2.03 -11.72
CA GLY A 483 16.82 3.33 -11.07
C GLY A 483 16.45 3.27 -9.58
N LEU A 484 16.40 2.09 -8.96
CA LEU A 484 16.17 1.91 -7.51
C LEU A 484 17.06 2.80 -6.64
N ALA A 485 18.31 3.08 -7.06
CA ALA A 485 19.22 3.94 -6.31
C ALA A 485 18.71 5.38 -6.11
N ARG A 486 17.73 5.84 -6.90
CA ARG A 486 17.11 7.17 -6.79
C ARG A 486 15.91 7.20 -5.84
N THR A 487 15.40 6.05 -5.40
CA THR A 487 14.12 5.98 -4.68
C THR A 487 14.28 6.04 -3.16
N GLY A 488 15.52 5.99 -2.66
CA GLY A 488 15.83 6.12 -1.23
C GLY A 488 15.78 7.57 -0.71
N GLY A 489 16.15 7.75 0.56
CA GLY A 489 16.25 9.07 1.21
C GLY A 489 14.90 9.72 1.60
N CYS A 490 13.78 9.03 1.40
CA CYS A 490 12.45 9.49 1.78
C CYS A 490 11.73 8.42 2.60
N ALA A 491 11.94 8.42 3.92
CA ALA A 491 11.31 7.49 4.87
C ALA A 491 9.85 7.89 5.17
N LEU A 492 9.04 8.15 4.14
CA LEU A 492 7.68 8.67 4.31
C LEU A 492 6.79 7.68 5.07
N ASN A 493 6.82 6.39 4.73
CA ASN A 493 5.98 5.42 5.44
C ASN A 493 6.43 5.18 6.87
N ASP A 494 7.73 5.21 7.16
CA ASP A 494 8.20 5.15 8.54
C ASP A 494 7.73 6.38 9.33
N PHE A 495 7.78 7.57 8.72
CA PHE A 495 7.25 8.79 9.33
C PHE A 495 5.74 8.72 9.60
N LEU A 496 4.96 8.12 8.70
CA LEU A 496 3.51 7.98 8.85
C LEU A 496 3.11 6.83 9.82
N PHE A 497 3.78 5.68 9.72
CA PHE A 497 3.32 4.41 10.28
C PHE A 497 4.30 3.75 11.27
N GLY A 498 5.57 4.13 11.28
CA GLY A 498 6.68 3.43 11.98
C GLY A 498 6.47 3.27 13.49
N ARG A 499 5.68 4.16 14.09
CA ARG A 499 5.26 4.04 15.51
C ARG A 499 4.35 2.84 15.80
N LEU A 500 3.57 2.41 14.82
CA LEU A 500 2.61 1.29 14.92
C LEU A 500 3.15 -0.01 14.35
N CYS A 501 3.83 0.08 13.21
CA CYS A 501 4.30 -1.05 12.43
C CYS A 501 5.71 -0.76 11.94
N ARG A 502 6.68 -1.56 12.38
CA ARG A 502 8.08 -1.40 12.00
C ARG A 502 8.39 -2.24 10.77
N THR A 503 9.07 -1.65 9.79
CA THR A 503 9.42 -2.38 8.57
C THR A 503 10.74 -3.13 8.73
N PHE A 504 10.87 -4.26 8.06
CA PHE A 504 12.11 -4.99 7.86
C PHE A 504 12.22 -5.42 6.39
N GLY A 505 13.42 -5.75 5.91
CA GLY A 505 13.67 -5.93 4.48
C GLY A 505 13.09 -7.24 3.91
N TYR A 506 12.64 -7.18 2.65
CA TYR A 506 12.04 -8.33 1.94
C TYR A 506 13.07 -9.40 1.57
N SER A 507 13.72 -9.31 0.41
CA SER A 507 14.60 -10.36 -0.11
C SER A 507 15.87 -9.81 -0.74
N GLY A 508 16.85 -10.69 -0.99
CA GLY A 508 18.11 -10.32 -1.65
C GLY A 508 18.98 -9.43 -0.78
N LEU A 509 19.14 -9.79 0.50
CA LEU A 509 19.81 -8.98 1.54
C LEU A 509 21.03 -9.72 2.10
N SER A 510 21.74 -10.48 1.26
CA SER A 510 22.97 -11.19 1.68
C SER A 510 24.22 -10.33 1.55
N GLY A 511 24.15 -9.22 0.79
CA GLY A 511 25.27 -8.30 0.58
C GLY A 511 26.39 -8.87 -0.29
N LYS A 512 26.14 -9.98 -1.00
CA LYS A 512 27.17 -10.65 -1.83
C LYS A 512 27.37 -9.98 -3.18
N THR A 513 26.41 -9.15 -3.60
CA THR A 513 26.46 -8.39 -4.85
C THR A 513 26.16 -6.92 -4.59
N GLU A 514 26.60 -6.04 -5.48
CA GLU A 514 26.28 -4.60 -5.40
C GLU A 514 24.78 -4.34 -5.41
N ALA A 515 24.00 -5.16 -6.14
CA ALA A 515 22.55 -5.07 -6.16
C ALA A 515 21.94 -5.38 -4.79
N GLU A 516 22.46 -6.38 -4.07
CA GLU A 516 22.00 -6.70 -2.71
C GLU A 516 22.45 -5.65 -1.70
N GLU A 517 23.69 -5.15 -1.78
CA GLU A 517 24.16 -4.06 -0.93
C GLU A 517 23.32 -2.79 -1.11
N LEU A 518 22.95 -2.48 -2.36
CA LEU A 518 22.04 -1.38 -2.69
C LEU A 518 20.68 -1.57 -2.02
N ARG A 519 20.08 -2.76 -2.11
CA ARG A 519 18.78 -3.04 -1.47
C ARG A 519 18.83 -2.87 0.04
N MET A 520 19.88 -3.39 0.69
CA MET A 520 20.09 -3.19 2.12
C MET A 520 20.16 -1.71 2.48
N ARG A 521 20.94 -0.92 1.71
CA ARG A 521 21.07 0.53 1.92
C ARG A 521 19.73 1.25 1.76
N ILE A 522 18.96 0.96 0.70
CA ILE A 522 17.68 1.66 0.46
C ILE A 522 16.66 1.33 1.56
N HIS A 523 16.62 0.10 2.07
CA HIS A 523 15.80 -0.21 3.25
C HIS A 523 16.21 0.60 4.48
N GLU A 524 17.51 0.72 4.77
CA GLU A 524 18.04 1.56 5.86
C GLU A 524 17.62 3.04 5.66
N GLU A 525 17.73 3.57 4.44
CA GLU A 525 17.33 4.94 4.10
C GLU A 525 15.81 5.19 4.26
N HIS A 526 14.98 4.14 4.21
CA HIS A 526 13.54 4.21 4.51
C HIS A 526 13.20 3.96 6.00
N GLY A 527 14.20 3.83 6.87
CA GLY A 527 13.99 3.61 8.31
C GLY A 527 13.64 2.18 8.68
N ALA A 528 13.82 1.20 7.78
CA ALA A 528 13.59 -0.20 8.11
C ALA A 528 14.63 -0.71 9.13
N ILE A 529 14.23 -1.72 9.91
CA ILE A 529 15.13 -2.45 10.81
C ILE A 529 16.29 -3.02 9.97
N PRO A 530 17.57 -2.89 10.41
CA PRO A 530 18.69 -3.57 9.77
C PRO A 530 18.39 -5.05 9.56
N THR A 531 18.37 -5.49 8.30
CA THR A 531 17.88 -6.80 7.91
C THR A 531 18.90 -7.52 7.04
N VAL A 532 19.08 -8.83 7.27
CA VAL A 532 19.92 -9.68 6.42
C VAL A 532 19.17 -10.92 5.95
N THR A 533 19.69 -11.54 4.90
CA THR A 533 19.32 -12.90 4.47
C THR A 533 20.59 -13.74 4.40
N VAL A 534 20.76 -14.64 5.37
CA VAL A 534 21.93 -15.55 5.47
C VAL A 534 21.48 -17.01 5.48
N ARG A 535 22.36 -17.90 5.05
CA ARG A 535 22.12 -19.35 4.97
C ARG A 535 22.99 -20.17 5.91
N THR A 536 24.10 -19.61 6.41
CA THR A 536 25.00 -20.30 7.35
C THR A 536 25.42 -19.40 8.51
N ALA A 537 25.83 -20.02 9.62
CA ALA A 537 26.39 -19.33 10.78
C ALA A 537 27.65 -18.51 10.45
N ASP A 538 28.48 -18.99 9.52
CA ASP A 538 29.72 -18.32 9.11
C ASP A 538 29.46 -16.94 8.50
N GLU A 539 28.32 -16.73 7.83
CA GLU A 539 27.93 -15.43 7.28
C GLU A 539 27.65 -14.38 8.36
N ILE A 540 27.45 -14.80 9.62
CA ILE A 540 27.29 -13.91 10.78
C ILE A 540 28.60 -13.77 11.56
N LEU A 541 29.37 -14.87 11.70
CA LEU A 541 30.62 -14.86 12.45
C LEU A 541 31.77 -14.19 11.69
N THR A 542 31.83 -14.42 10.38
CA THR A 542 32.80 -13.81 9.45
C THR A 542 32.04 -13.09 8.33
N PRO A 543 31.31 -12.01 8.66
CA PRO A 543 30.40 -11.38 7.73
C PRO A 543 31.15 -10.64 6.61
N ASN A 544 30.51 -10.53 5.45
CA ASN A 544 30.93 -9.56 4.45
C ASN A 544 30.68 -8.12 4.96
N ARG A 545 31.16 -7.12 4.22
CA ARG A 545 31.06 -5.71 4.61
C ARG A 545 29.62 -5.25 4.89
N ALA A 546 28.65 -5.66 4.07
CA ALA A 546 27.27 -5.21 4.20
C ALA A 546 26.56 -5.85 5.40
N VAL A 547 26.78 -7.15 5.63
CA VAL A 547 26.25 -7.86 6.80
C VAL A 547 26.90 -7.31 8.08
N GLN A 548 28.20 -7.03 8.06
CA GLN A 548 28.91 -6.40 9.18
C GLN A 548 28.31 -5.04 9.53
N ARG A 549 28.02 -4.20 8.52
CA ARG A 549 27.33 -2.91 8.72
C ARG A 549 25.98 -3.08 9.40
N ALA A 550 25.14 -4.02 8.95
CA ALA A 550 23.83 -4.26 9.54
C ALA A 550 23.92 -4.72 11.01
N LEU A 551 24.88 -5.59 11.33
CA LEU A 551 25.15 -6.03 12.71
C LEU A 551 25.63 -4.87 13.59
N ASP A 552 26.52 -4.01 13.09
CA ASP A 552 27.06 -2.86 13.83
C ASP A 552 25.97 -1.80 14.10
N LEU A 553 25.09 -1.55 13.13
CA LEU A 553 23.93 -0.68 13.32
C LEU A 553 23.00 -1.23 14.42
N ALA A 554 22.75 -2.55 14.43
CA ALA A 554 21.91 -3.17 15.44
C ALA A 554 22.56 -3.21 16.84
N ALA A 555 23.89 -3.25 16.94
CA ALA A 555 24.60 -3.27 18.21
C ALA A 555 24.76 -1.87 18.85
N SER A 556 24.60 -0.80 18.07
CA SER A 556 24.87 0.57 18.50
C SER A 556 23.64 1.38 18.94
N GLY A 557 22.42 0.88 18.71
CA GLY A 557 21.16 1.52 19.10
C GLY A 557 20.25 0.62 19.93
#